data_AF-A0A2S9FXZ8-F1
#
_entry.id   AF-A0A2S9FXZ8-F1
#
_cell.length_a   1.000
_cell.length_b   1.000
_cell.length_c   1.000
_cell.angle_alpha   90.00
_cell.angle_beta   90.00
_cell.angle_gamma   90.00
#
_symmetry.space_group_name_H-M   'P 1'
#
loop_
_entity.id
_entity.type
_entity.pdbx_description
1 polymer ?
#
loop_
_entity_poly.entity_id
_entity_poly.type
_entity_poly.pdbx_seq_one_letter_code
_entity_poly.pdbx_strand_id
1 'polypeptide(L)'
;PSDIIGTQIYDATTTSFVTQLGPVHANVVLLDEINRSSAKTQGAMLEAMEERQTTIAGTEYPIPEPFLVIATQNPVDQEGTYALS
;
A
#
# COMPACT_ATOMS: atom_id res chain seq x y z
N PRO A 1 -0.32 5.61 -3.33
CA PRO A 1 -1.26 6.09 -2.30
C PRO A 1 -0.50 6.38 -1.00
N SER A 2 -0.84 7.44 -0.26
CA SER A 2 -0.07 7.85 0.92
C SER A 2 -0.16 6.87 2.09
N ASP A 3 -1.27 6.13 2.17
CA ASP A 3 -1.56 5.04 3.11
C ASP A 3 -0.69 3.79 2.91
N ILE A 4 -0.05 3.64 1.73
CA ILE A 4 0.77 2.46 1.37
C ILE A 4 2.23 2.87 1.17
N ILE A 5 2.47 3.83 0.28
CA ILE A 5 3.81 4.24 -0.14
C ILE A 5 4.41 5.22 0.87
N GLY A 6 3.60 6.15 1.38
CA GLY A 6 4.05 7.27 2.21
C GLY A 6 3.77 8.62 1.56
N THR A 7 4.16 9.69 2.23
CA THR A 7 3.92 11.08 1.80
C THR A 7 5.05 11.99 2.26
N GLN A 8 5.15 13.18 1.69
CA GLN A 8 5.88 14.28 2.33
C GLN A 8 4.95 15.08 3.23
N ILE A 9 5.45 15.42 4.42
CA ILE A 9 4.81 16.31 5.37
C ILE A 9 5.68 17.56 5.52
N TYR A 10 5.05 18.72 5.69
CA TYR A 10 5.77 19.96 5.96
C TYR A 10 6.02 20.08 7.47
N ASP A 11 7.29 20.14 7.87
CA ASP A 11 7.71 20.41 9.25
C ASP A 11 7.96 21.92 9.41
N ALA A 12 7.09 22.58 10.17
CA ALA A 12 7.18 24.01 10.44
C ALA A 12 8.36 24.37 11.37
N THR A 13 8.87 23.43 12.16
CA THR A 13 10.00 23.63 13.08
C THR A 13 11.30 23.80 12.31
N THR A 14 11.49 22.97 11.27
CA THR A 14 12.67 22.99 10.41
C THR A 14 12.45 23.76 9.11
N THR A 15 11.21 24.20 8.84
CA THR A 15 10.80 24.86 7.58
C THR A 15 11.17 23.99 6.36
N SER A 16 10.97 22.68 6.47
CA SER A 16 11.36 21.71 5.45
C SER A 16 10.31 20.63 5.22
N PHE A 17 10.32 20.01 4.04
CA PHE A 17 9.54 18.80 3.78
C PHE A 17 10.29 17.59 4.32
N VAL A 18 9.58 16.74 5.08
CA VAL A 18 10.09 15.48 5.62
C VAL A 18 9.28 14.35 5.00
N THR A 19 9.96 13.34 4.49
CA THR A 19 9.29 12.14 3.97
C THR A 19 8.89 11.23 5.12
N GLN A 20 7.60 10.89 5.18
CA GLN A 20 7.07 9.84 6.01
C GLN A 20 6.81 8.61 5.14
N LEU A 21 7.62 7.57 5.34
CA LEU A 21 7.49 6.31 4.61
C LEU A 21 6.23 5.56 5.05
N GLY A 22 5.56 4.93 4.08
CA GLY A 22 4.38 4.11 4.31
C GLY A 22 4.69 2.66 4.68
N PRO A 23 3.65 1.86 4.96
CA PRO A 23 3.79 0.48 5.43
C PRO A 23 4.62 -0.45 4.55
N VAL A 24 4.71 -0.20 3.23
CA VAL A 24 5.52 -1.02 2.32
C VAL A 24 7.01 -1.01 2.62
N HIS A 25 7.48 -0.03 3.41
CA HIS A 25 8.87 0.05 3.86
C HIS A 25 9.15 -0.77 5.14
N ALA A 26 8.21 -1.58 5.61
CA ALA A 26 8.44 -2.58 6.64
C ALA A 26 8.86 -3.92 6.03
N ASN A 27 9.69 -4.71 6.72
CA ASN A 27 10.06 -6.05 6.26
C ASN A 27 8.87 -7.02 6.16
N VAL A 28 7.85 -6.83 7.00
CA VAL A 28 6.64 -7.65 7.02
C VAL A 28 5.41 -6.75 7.04
N VAL A 29 4.50 -6.95 6.09
CA VAL A 29 3.25 -6.20 5.96
C VAL A 29 2.07 -7.16 6.08
N LEU A 30 1.18 -6.88 7.03
CA LEU A 30 -0.08 -7.60 7.21
C LEU A 30 -1.22 -6.73 6.67
N LEU A 31 -1.95 -7.24 5.69
CA LEU A 31 -3.11 -6.58 5.09
C LEU A 31 -4.37 -7.38 5.43
N ASP A 32 -5.24 -6.82 6.26
CA ASP A 32 -6.54 -7.45 6.50
C ASP A 32 -7.55 -7.02 5.43
N GLU A 33 -8.36 -7.96 4.95
CA GLU A 33 -9.43 -7.77 3.98
C GLU A 33 -8.99 -6.96 2.75
N ILE A 34 -7.93 -7.40 2.06
CA ILE A 34 -7.32 -6.64 0.96
C ILE A 34 -8.33 -6.23 -0.12
N ASN A 35 -9.37 -7.04 -0.33
CA ASN A 35 -10.47 -6.79 -1.26
C ASN A 35 -11.37 -5.59 -0.88
N ARG A 36 -11.35 -5.14 0.37
CA ARG A 36 -12.07 -3.94 0.82
C ARG A 36 -11.27 -2.65 0.61
N SER A 37 -9.97 -2.76 0.39
CA SER A 37 -9.14 -1.60 0.07
C SER A 37 -9.41 -1.09 -1.35
N SER A 38 -9.15 0.19 -1.59
CA SER A 38 -9.39 0.79 -2.92
C SER A 38 -8.52 0.12 -4.00
N ALA A 39 -8.98 0.09 -5.25
CA ALA A 39 -8.19 -0.43 -6.38
C ALA A 39 -6.82 0.28 -6.50
N LYS A 40 -6.75 1.57 -6.14
CA LYS A 40 -5.51 2.35 -6.12
C LYS A 40 -4.54 1.88 -5.03
N THR A 41 -5.06 1.55 -3.85
CA THR A 41 -4.29 1.00 -2.71
C THR A 41 -3.73 -0.37 -3.07
N GLN A 42 -4.56 -1.25 -3.64
CA GLN A 42 -4.14 -2.57 -4.11
C GLN A 42 -3.07 -2.48 -5.21
N GLY A 43 -3.29 -1.63 -6.21
CA GLY A 43 -2.33 -1.43 -7.30
C GLY A 43 -0.97 -0.94 -6.80
N ALA A 44 -0.95 0.01 -5.86
CA ALA A 44 0.30 0.52 -5.30
C ALA A 44 1.08 -0.54 -4.49
N MET A 45 0.37 -1.47 -3.85
CA MET A 45 1.00 -2.59 -3.15
C MET A 45 1.68 -3.53 -4.15
N LEU A 46 0.98 -3.87 -5.23
CA LEU A 46 1.51 -4.72 -6.30
C LEU A 46 2.71 -4.07 -6.98
N GLU A 47 2.63 -2.77 -7.27
CA GLU A 47 3.73 -1.98 -7.83
C GLU A 47 4.95 -2.00 -6.91
N ALA A 48 4.79 -1.76 -5.61
CA ALA A 48 5.89 -1.85 -4.65
C ALA A 48 6.51 -3.25 -4.56
N MET A 49 5.70 -4.31 -4.69
CA MET A 49 6.17 -5.69 -4.71
C MET A 49 6.99 -6.02 -5.96
N GLU A 50 6.55 -5.53 -7.13
CA GLU A 50 7.19 -5.78 -8.42
C GLU A 50 8.47 -4.95 -8.57
N GLU A 51 8.38 -3.64 -8.38
CA GLU A 51 9.48 -2.69 -8.62
C GLU A 51 10.54 -2.73 -7.51
N ARG A 52 10.23 -3.29 -6.33
CA ARG A 52 11.11 -3.33 -5.14
C ARG A 52 11.59 -1.95 -4.67
N GLN A 53 10.89 -0.90 -5.10
CA GLN A 53 11.09 0.47 -4.68
C GLN A 53 9.78 1.24 -4.75
N THR A 54 9.74 2.41 -4.12
CA THR A 54 8.66 3.38 -4.31
C THR A 54 9.23 4.78 -4.49
N THR A 55 8.45 5.65 -5.13
CA THR A 55 8.85 7.03 -5.38
C THR A 55 7.95 7.99 -4.61
N ILE A 56 8.56 8.86 -3.79
CA ILE A 56 7.86 9.93 -3.07
C ILE A 56 8.51 11.25 -3.43
N ALA A 57 7.72 12.14 -4.05
CA ALA A 57 8.16 13.47 -4.50
C ALA A 57 9.47 13.44 -5.32
N GLY A 58 9.57 12.47 -6.24
CA GLY A 58 10.73 12.31 -7.13
C GLY A 58 11.96 11.67 -6.49
N THR A 59 11.90 11.27 -5.21
CA THR A 59 12.94 10.49 -4.55
C THR A 59 12.55 9.03 -4.50
N GLU A 60 13.45 8.14 -4.92
CA GLU A 60 13.28 6.69 -4.85
C GLU A 60 13.67 6.17 -3.45
N TYR A 61 12.86 5.26 -2.94
CA TYR A 61 13.05 4.60 -1.66
C TYR A 61 13.00 3.09 -1.88
N PRO A 62 14.08 2.34 -1.61
CA PRO A 62 14.07 0.90 -1.78
C PRO A 62 13.14 0.22 -0.75
N ILE A 63 12.52 -0.86 -1.17
CA ILE A 63 11.79 -1.77 -0.28
C ILE A 63 12.81 -2.62 0.48
N PRO A 64 12.66 -2.82 1.80
CA PRO A 64 13.63 -3.55 2.59
C PRO A 64 13.67 -5.04 2.23
N GLU A 65 14.85 -5.66 2.32
CA GLU A 65 14.99 -7.11 2.17
C GLU A 65 15.28 -7.80 3.52
N PRO A 66 14.55 -8.87 3.90
CA PRO A 66 13.44 -9.48 3.16
C PRO A 66 12.16 -8.63 3.20
N PHE A 67 11.32 -8.77 2.17
CA PHE A 67 9.98 -8.18 2.11
C PHE A 67 8.92 -9.28 1.98
N LEU A 68 8.07 -9.39 2.99
CA LEU A 68 6.97 -10.35 3.05
C LEU A 68 5.64 -9.64 3.23
N VAL A 69 4.66 -9.99 2.39
CA VAL A 69 3.30 -9.50 2.48
C VAL A 69 2.38 -10.67 2.78
N ILE A 70 1.57 -10.54 3.82
CA ILE A 70 0.52 -11.49 4.16
C ILE A 70 -0.79 -10.72 4.10
N ALA A 71 -1.71 -11.19 3.26
CA ALA A 71 -3.02 -10.58 3.11
C ALA A 71 -4.13 -11.58 3.40
N THR A 72 -5.18 -11.15 4.10
CA THR A 72 -6.44 -11.88 4.17
C THR A 72 -7.38 -11.34 3.09
N GLN A 73 -8.25 -12.20 2.60
CA GLN A 73 -9.36 -11.82 1.75
C GLN A 73 -10.59 -12.51 2.32
N ASN A 74 -11.57 -11.73 2.79
CA ASN A 74 -12.86 -12.29 3.14
C ASN A 74 -13.63 -12.56 1.84
N PRO A 75 -14.26 -13.74 1.67
CA PRO A 75 -15.16 -13.96 0.56
C PRO A 75 -16.21 -12.86 0.59
N VAL A 76 -16.31 -12.07 -0.46
CA VAL A 76 -17.57 -11.35 -0.70
C VAL A 76 -18.63 -12.44 -0.85
N ASP A 77 -19.75 -12.31 -0.14
CA ASP A 77 -20.89 -13.20 -0.34
C ASP A 77 -21.06 -13.36 -1.85
N GLN A 78 -21.01 -14.60 -2.33
CA GLN A 78 -21.54 -14.90 -3.65
C GLN A 78 -23.03 -14.57 -3.53
N GLU A 79 -23.40 -13.30 -3.74
CA GLU A 79 -24.79 -12.90 -3.91
C GLU A 79 -25.34 -13.89 -4.92
N GLY A 80 -26.28 -14.70 -4.42
CA GLY A 80 -26.71 -15.91 -5.08
C GLY A 80 -27.02 -15.64 -6.54
N THR A 81 -26.64 -16.58 -7.39
CA THR A 81 -27.11 -16.72 -8.77
C THR A 81 -28.45 -16.01 -8.95
N TYR A 82 -28.43 -14.87 -9.64
CA TYR A 82 -29.67 -14.21 -10.04
C TYR A 82 -30.52 -15.27 -10.75
N ALA A 83 -31.71 -15.54 -10.23
CA ALA A 83 -32.65 -16.36 -10.96
C ALA A 83 -32.99 -15.62 -12.25
N LEU A 84 -32.68 -16.22 -13.39
CA LEU A 84 -33.22 -15.80 -14.67
C LEU A 84 -34.72 -16.10 -14.63
N SER A 85 -35.51 -15.12 -14.23
CA SER A 85 -36.96 -15.05 -14.48
C SER A 85 -37.23 -14.29 -15.76
#